data_AF-A0A449III1-F1
#
_entry.id   AF-A0A449III1-F1
#
_cell.length_a   1.000
_cell.length_b   1.000
_cell.length_c   1.000
_cell.angle_alpha   90.00
_cell.angle_beta   90.00
_cell.angle_gamma   90.00
#
_symmetry.space_group_name_H-M   'P 1'
#
loop_
_entity.id
_entity.type
_entity.pdbx_description
1 polymer ?
#
loop_
_entity_poly.entity_id
_entity_poly.type
_entity_poly.pdbx_seq_one_letter_code
_entity_poly.pdbx_strand_id
1 'polypeptide(L)'
;MASSSPNIVLLSVATWGLTFGGAPSLLQTAIADTAGDGADVAQSMLVAIFNLAVAGGGIAGDLLLEQAGPSSFSPTRLILALLGLSVVWFARANGPPGAC
;
A
#
# COMPACT_ATOMS: atom_id res chain seq x y z
N MET A 1 5.89 2.75 29.22
CA MET A 1 7.35 2.66 29.00
C MET A 1 7.59 2.69 27.50
N ALA A 2 7.77 3.88 26.92
CA ALA A 2 8.24 4.02 25.53
C ALA A 2 9.65 4.62 25.61
N SER A 3 10.65 3.76 25.68
CA SER A 3 12.02 4.13 25.34
C SER A 3 12.07 4.35 23.82
N SER A 4 11.48 5.46 23.36
CA SER A 4 11.55 5.89 21.97
C SER A 4 12.99 6.32 21.70
N SER A 5 13.84 5.35 21.38
CA SER A 5 15.15 5.68 20.84
C SER A 5 14.92 6.47 19.55
N PRO A 6 15.40 7.72 19.44
CA PRO A 6 15.17 8.57 18.26
C PRO A 6 15.53 7.85 16.96
N ASN A 7 16.52 6.97 17.02
CA ASN A 7 17.00 6.14 15.93
C ASN A 7 15.92 5.18 15.38
N ILE A 8 15.13 4.52 16.25
CA ILE A 8 14.07 3.60 15.80
C ILE A 8 12.95 4.37 15.10
N VAL A 9 12.61 5.56 15.61
CA VAL A 9 11.59 6.43 14.98
C VAL A 9 12.08 6.90 13.62
N LEU A 10 13.33 7.36 13.53
CA LEU A 10 13.92 7.83 12.26
C LEU A 10 13.99 6.71 11.22
N LEU A 11 14.38 5.51 11.63
CA LEU A 11 14.43 4.34 10.76
C LEU A 11 13.04 3.90 10.29
N SER A 12 12.03 4.02 11.17
CA SER A 12 10.63 3.75 10.83
C SER A 12 10.08 4.76 9.82
N VAL A 13 10.37 6.05 10.02
CA VAL A 13 9.98 7.14 9.10
C VAL A 13 10.68 6.97 7.75
N ALA A 14 11.97 6.63 7.74
CA ALA A 14 12.72 6.38 6.51
C ALA A 14 12.16 5.18 5.73
N THR A 15 11.90 4.06 6.42
CA THR A 15 11.28 2.86 5.82
C THR A 15 9.89 3.16 5.26
N TRP A 16 9.09 3.95 5.99
CA TRP A 16 7.78 4.40 5.54
C TRP A 16 7.90 5.28 4.29
N GLY A 17 8.80 6.27 4.30
CA GLY A 17 9.02 7.16 3.17
C GLY A 17 9.50 6.44 1.92
N LEU A 18 10.39 5.45 2.07
CA LEU A 18 10.86 4.62 0.96
C LEU A 18 9.72 3.79 0.35
N THR A 19 8.88 3.19 1.17
CA THR A 19 7.76 2.35 0.68
C THR A 19 6.63 3.19 0.09
N PHE A 20 6.18 4.24 0.78
CA PHE A 20 5.12 5.13 0.26
C PHE A 20 5.56 5.99 -0.92
N GLY A 21 6.83 6.38 -0.98
CA GLY A 21 7.37 7.18 -2.09
C GLY A 21 7.70 6.36 -3.32
N GLY A 22 8.29 5.16 -3.15
CA GLY A 22 8.76 4.34 -4.27
C GLY A 22 7.69 3.47 -4.91
N ALA A 23 6.77 2.90 -4.11
CA ALA A 23 5.80 1.92 -4.62
C ALA A 23 4.83 2.51 -5.67
N PRO A 24 4.24 3.71 -5.49
CA PRO A 24 3.37 4.31 -6.49
C PRO A 24 4.11 4.59 -7.80
N SER A 25 5.35 5.08 -7.75
CA SER A 25 6.14 5.36 -8.94
C SER A 25 6.43 4.09 -9.75
N LEU A 26 6.84 3.01 -9.08
CA LEU A 26 7.07 1.71 -9.74
C LEU A 26 5.79 1.16 -10.37
N LEU A 27 4.66 1.27 -9.66
CA LEU A 27 3.37 0.81 -10.17
C LEU A 27 2.90 1.65 -11.35
N GLN A 28 3.14 2.96 -11.31
CA GLN A 28 2.81 3.86 -12.42
C GLN A 28 3.59 3.50 -13.68
N THR A 29 4.89 3.25 -13.56
CA THR A 29 5.72 2.79 -14.69
C THR A 29 5.20 1.45 -15.24
N ALA A 30 5.00 0.46 -14.37
CA ALA A 30 4.53 -0.86 -14.79
C ALA A 30 3.17 -0.82 -15.51
N ILE A 31 2.23 -0.01 -15.01
CA ILE A 31 0.91 0.17 -15.63
C ILE A 31 1.02 0.90 -16.96
N ALA A 32 1.86 1.94 -17.06
CA ALA A 32 2.07 2.65 -18.31
C ALA A 32 2.66 1.72 -19.39
N ASP A 33 3.65 0.91 -19.03
CA ASP A 33 4.29 -0.05 -19.94
C ASP A 33 3.33 -1.15 -20.40
N THR A 34 2.43 -1.63 -19.52
CA THR A 34 1.44 -2.67 -19.87
C THR A 34 0.21 -2.13 -20.58
N ALA A 35 -0.21 -0.88 -20.32
CA ALA A 35 -1.41 -0.30 -20.91
C ALA A 35 -1.19 0.26 -22.34
N GLY A 36 0.05 0.55 -22.73
CA GLY A 36 0.38 1.10 -24.05
C GLY A 36 -0.40 2.38 -24.36
N ASP A 37 -1.17 2.37 -25.46
CA ASP A 37 -2.01 3.50 -25.89
C ASP A 37 -3.05 3.94 -24.84
N GLY A 38 -3.35 3.09 -23.85
CA GLY A 38 -4.29 3.38 -22.76
C GLY A 38 -3.66 3.95 -21.48
N ALA A 39 -2.36 4.32 -21.49
CA ALA A 39 -1.62 4.72 -20.30
C ALA A 39 -2.26 5.88 -19.52
N ASP A 40 -2.74 6.93 -20.20
CA ASP A 40 -3.35 8.10 -19.55
C ASP A 40 -4.63 7.75 -18.77
N VAL A 41 -5.44 6.82 -19.32
CA VAL A 41 -6.65 6.33 -18.66
C VAL A 41 -6.28 5.46 -17.45
N ALA A 42 -5.33 4.54 -17.62
CA ALA A 42 -4.89 3.65 -16.55
C ALA A 42 -4.24 4.42 -15.38
N GLN A 43 -3.47 5.46 -15.67
CA GLN A 43 -2.92 6.39 -14.69
C GLN A 43 -4.02 7.14 -13.93
N SER A 44 -5.02 7.67 -14.65
CA SER A 44 -6.16 8.36 -14.04
C SER A 44 -6.95 7.43 -13.10
N MET A 45 -7.16 6.19 -13.51
CA MET A 45 -7.79 5.17 -12.66
C MET A 45 -6.95 4.81 -11.44
N LEU A 46 -5.63 4.66 -11.60
CA LEU A 46 -4.73 4.39 -10.48
C LEU A 46 -4.81 5.48 -9.42
N VAL A 47 -4.77 6.75 -9.82
CA VAL A 47 -4.91 7.89 -8.90
C VAL A 47 -6.27 7.89 -8.22
N ALA A 48 -7.35 7.62 -8.95
CA ALA A 48 -8.69 7.53 -8.37
C ALA A 48 -8.79 6.41 -7.32
N ILE A 49 -8.29 5.21 -7.64
CA ILE A 49 -8.28 4.06 -6.73
C ILE A 49 -7.40 4.34 -5.51
N PHE A 50 -6.24 4.96 -5.69
CA PHE A 50 -5.34 5.31 -4.60
C PHE A 50 -6.02 6.29 -3.62
N ASN A 51 -6.64 7.35 -4.13
CA ASN A 51 -7.38 8.30 -3.29
C ASN A 51 -8.56 7.63 -2.57
N LEU A 52 -9.28 6.75 -3.26
CA LEU A 52 -10.38 5.98 -2.66
C LEU A 52 -9.88 5.05 -1.54
N ALA A 53 -8.73 4.41 -1.74
CA ALA A 53 -8.11 3.54 -0.73
C ALA A 53 -7.68 4.33 0.51
N VAL A 54 -7.12 5.53 0.34
CA VAL A 54 -6.76 6.41 1.47
C VAL A 54 -8.00 6.87 2.24
N ALA A 55 -9.03 7.33 1.52
CA ALA A 55 -10.29 7.76 2.14
C ALA A 55 -10.98 6.60 2.89
N GLY A 56 -11.11 5.44 2.23
CA GLY A 56 -11.71 4.24 2.80
C GLY A 56 -10.90 3.69 3.98
N GLY A 57 -9.57 3.70 3.89
CA GLY A 57 -8.69 3.30 4.99
C GLY A 57 -8.79 4.22 6.20
N GLY A 58 -8.97 5.52 5.98
CA GLY A 58 -9.24 6.49 7.05
C GLY A 58 -10.53 6.17 7.79
N ILE A 59 -11.65 6.00 7.06
CA ILE A 59 -12.96 5.68 7.64
C ILE A 59 -12.93 4.32 8.37
N ALA A 60 -12.37 3.29 7.74
CA ALA A 60 -12.29 1.96 8.34
C ALA A 60 -11.38 1.96 9.58
N GLY A 61 -10.27 2.71 9.54
CA GLY A 61 -9.35 2.87 10.66
C GLY A 61 -9.99 3.62 11.84
N ASP A 62 -10.76 4.66 11.54
CA ASP A 62 -11.51 5.44 12.53
C ASP A 62 -12.57 4.57 13.25
N LEU A 63 -13.41 3.87 12.48
CA LEU A 63 -14.41 2.94 13.03
C LEU A 63 -13.78 1.80 13.84
N LEU A 64 -12.60 1.31 13.42
CA LEU A 64 -11.87 0.29 14.16
C LEU A 64 -11.33 0.84 15.49
N LEU A 65 -10.85 2.09 15.48
CA LEU A 65 -10.38 2.78 16.68
C LEU A 65 -11.53 3.02 17.66
N GLU A 66 -12.68 3.48 17.18
CA GLU A 66 -13.87 3.73 18.00
C GLU A 66 -14.41 2.45 18.66
N GLN A 67 -14.48 1.35 17.92
CA GLN A 67 -15.12 0.11 18.42
C GLN A 67 -14.18 -0.81 19.20
N ALA A 68 -12.93 -0.95 18.75
CA ALA A 68 -12.01 -1.98 19.24
C ALA A 68 -10.73 -1.40 19.88
N GLY A 69 -10.59 -0.07 19.89
CA GLY A 69 -9.48 0.64 20.52
C GLY A 69 -8.10 0.45 19.85
N PRO A 70 -7.06 1.09 20.41
CA PRO A 70 -5.73 1.16 19.77
C PRO A 70 -4.99 -0.19 19.67
N SER A 71 -5.28 -1.15 20.56
CA SER A 71 -4.63 -2.48 20.56
C SER A 71 -4.95 -3.30 19.32
N SER A 72 -6.08 -3.02 18.68
CA SER A 72 -6.59 -3.76 17.51
C SER A 72 -5.81 -3.47 16.23
N PHE A 73 -5.03 -2.38 16.17
CA PHE A 73 -4.23 -2.02 15.00
C PHE A 73 -3.06 -2.98 14.74
N SER A 74 -2.53 -3.65 15.76
CA SER A 74 -1.40 -4.57 15.58
C SER A 74 -1.78 -5.81 14.75
N PRO A 75 -2.83 -6.58 15.11
CA PRO A 75 -3.27 -7.72 14.29
C PRO A 75 -3.86 -7.28 12.95
N THR A 76 -4.62 -6.18 12.90
CA THR A 76 -5.25 -5.71 11.65
C THR A 76 -4.22 -5.36 10.58
N ARG A 77 -3.13 -4.66 10.95
CA ARG A 77 -2.04 -4.35 10.00
C ARG A 77 -1.36 -5.61 9.47
N LEU A 78 -1.17 -6.63 10.31
CA LEU A 78 -0.59 -7.91 9.89
C LEU A 78 -1.50 -8.62 8.88
N ILE A 79 -2.81 -8.67 9.14
CA ILE A 79 -3.79 -9.28 8.23
C ILE A 79 -3.81 -8.53 6.89
N LEU A 80 -3.85 -7.20 6.90
CA LEU A 80 -3.78 -6.41 5.66
C LEU A 80 -2.49 -6.65 4.88
N ALA A 81 -1.35 -6.75 5.57
CA ALA A 81 -0.06 -7.03 4.93
C ALA A 81 -0.06 -8.42 4.26
N LEU A 82 -0.59 -9.45 4.94
CA LEU A 82 -0.71 -10.80 4.37
C LEU A 82 -1.67 -10.85 3.18
N LEU A 83 -2.79 -10.13 3.24
CA LEU A 83 -3.71 -10.01 2.11
C LEU A 83 -3.04 -9.33 0.92
N GLY A 84 -2.35 -8.22 1.13
CA GLY A 84 -1.61 -7.53 0.06
C GLY A 84 -0.52 -8.42 -0.55
N LEU A 85 0.23 -9.15 0.29
CA LEU A 85 1.26 -10.07 -0.17
C LEU A 85 0.67 -11.24 -0.97
N SER A 86 -0.50 -11.73 -0.56
CA SER A 86 -1.24 -12.77 -1.29
C SER A 86 -1.67 -12.26 -2.67
N VAL A 87 -2.23 -11.04 -2.76
CA VAL A 87 -2.61 -10.42 -4.04
C VAL A 87 -1.40 -10.31 -4.98
N VAL A 88 -0.26 -9.82 -4.47
CA VAL A 88 0.98 -9.75 -5.25
C VAL A 88 1.43 -11.14 -5.71
N TRP A 89 1.36 -12.14 -4.84
CA TRP A 89 1.74 -13.52 -5.19
C TRP A 89 0.85 -14.09 -6.29
N PHE A 90 -0.48 -13.94 -6.17
CA PHE A 90 -1.42 -14.39 -7.18
C PHE A 90 -1.25 -13.64 -8.51
N ALA A 91 -1.01 -12.34 -8.46
CA ALA A 91 -0.74 -11.54 -9.66
C ALA A 91 0.56 -11.98 -10.36
N ARG A 92 1.61 -12.31 -9.61
CA ARG A 92 2.86 -12.85 -10.18
C ARG A 92 2.67 -14.25 -10.76
N ALA A 93 1.85 -15.10 -10.13
CA ALA A 93 1.61 -16.47 -10.60
C ALA A 93 0.74 -16.53 -11.88
N ASN A 94 -0.14 -15.54 -12.09
CA ASN A 94 -1.07 -15.49 -13.22
C ASN A 94 -0.71 -14.40 -14.25
N GLY A 95 0.38 -13.66 -14.05
CA GLY A 95 0.83 -12.62 -14.97
C GLY A 95 1.45 -13.22 -16.24
N PRO A 96 1.30 -12.57 -17.41
CA PRO A 96 1.90 -13.06 -18.65
C PRO A 96 3.43 -13.21 -18.51
N PRO A 97 4.03 -14.29 -19.05
CA PRO A 97 5.46 -14.51 -18.93
C PRO A 97 6.22 -13.44 -19.72
N GLY A 98 6.97 -12.56 -19.03
CA GLY A 98 7.88 -11.63 -19.70
C GLY A 98 7.99 -10.21 -19.16
N ALA A 99 7.38 -9.84 -18.03
CA ALA A 99 7.66 -8.55 -17.39
C ALA A 99 8.94 -8.64 -16.52
N CYS A 100 10.10 -8.80 -17.17
CA CYS A 100 11.45 -8.59 -16.63
C CYS A 100 12.24 -7.76 -17.63
#